data_AF-W8XWR5-F1
#
_entry.id   AF-W8XWR5-F1
#
_cell.length_a   1.000
_cell.length_b   1.000
_cell.length_c   1.000
_cell.angle_alpha   90.00
_cell.angle_beta   90.00
_cell.angle_gamma   90.00
#
_symmetry.space_group_name_H-M   'P 1'
#
loop_
_entity.id
_entity.type
_entity.pdbx_description
1 polymer ?
#
loop_
_entity_poly.entity_id
_entity_poly.type
_entity_poly.pdbx_seq_one_letter_code
_entity_poly.pdbx_strand_id
1 'polypeptide(L)'
;MLGKLSFTFNKIRKDYVQMLVGRKRPSWAPVKRKLVRVPHRAGALFLHTETEERRIDVPLVIKAAKDMADLQKVKEDLADWLYTEQPAELIFDDELDRTYLALIDGSVDLDELVNR
;
A
#
# COMPACT_ATOMS: atom_id res chain seq x y z
N MET A 1 -18.04 -11.16 14.14
CA MET A 1 -17.99 -9.82 13.53
C MET A 1 -16.56 -9.56 13.13
N LEU A 2 -16.26 -9.45 11.84
CA LEU A 2 -14.94 -9.01 11.39
C LEU A 2 -14.81 -7.53 11.80
N GLY A 3 -13.85 -7.21 12.67
CA GLY A 3 -13.57 -5.83 13.05
C GLY A 3 -13.31 -4.98 11.81
N LYS A 4 -13.81 -3.74 11.79
CA LYS A 4 -13.54 -2.76 10.73
C LYS A 4 -12.06 -2.40 10.77
N LEU A 5 -11.20 -3.18 10.13
CA LEU A 5 -9.77 -2.88 10.01
C LEU A 5 -9.57 -1.66 9.11
N SER A 6 -8.64 -0.79 9.48
CA SER A 6 -8.20 0.35 8.69
C SER A 6 -6.70 0.61 8.96
N PHE A 7 -6.22 1.80 8.62
CA PHE A 7 -4.84 2.21 8.79
C PHE A 7 -4.75 3.68 9.19
N THR A 8 -3.60 4.02 9.76
CA THR A 8 -3.17 5.39 10.03
C THR A 8 -2.05 5.72 9.07
N PHE A 9 -2.18 6.84 8.36
CA PHE A 9 -1.17 7.34 7.42
C PHE A 9 -0.82 8.78 7.76
N ASN A 10 0.47 9.06 7.87
CA ASN A 10 0.98 10.37 8.26
C ASN A 10 0.30 10.91 9.53
N LYS A 11 0.16 10.04 10.54
CA LYS A 11 -0.49 10.34 11.85
C LYS A 11 -1.99 10.68 11.78
N ILE A 12 -2.60 10.59 10.61
CA ILE A 12 -4.01 10.86 10.39
C ILE A 12 -4.73 9.52 10.14
N ARG A 13 -5.97 9.43 10.60
CA ARG A 13 -6.88 8.32 10.33
C ARG A 13 -8.20 8.90 9.82
N LYS A 14 -8.76 8.29 8.77
CA LYS A 14 -10.05 8.68 8.21
C LYS A 14 -11.10 7.62 8.51
N ASP A 15 -12.18 8.01 9.19
CA ASP A 15 -13.24 7.09 9.63
C ASP A 15 -14.10 6.53 8.47
N TYR A 16 -14.08 7.23 7.33
CA TYR A 16 -14.76 6.79 6.11
C TYR A 16 -13.97 5.72 5.34
N VAL A 17 -12.70 5.46 5.69
CA VAL A 17 -11.87 4.43 5.05
C VAL A 17 -11.91 3.14 5.84
N GLN A 18 -12.24 2.05 5.15
CA GLN A 18 -12.17 0.70 5.69
C GLN A 18 -11.38 -0.20 4.75
N MET A 19 -10.49 -1.01 5.29
CA MET A 19 -9.76 -2.01 4.51
C MET A 19 -10.60 -3.27 4.31
N LEU A 20 -10.51 -3.83 3.10
CA LEU A 20 -11.08 -5.14 2.79
C LEU A 20 -10.11 -6.28 3.11
N VAL A 21 -10.68 -7.47 3.29
CA VAL A 21 -9.92 -8.72 3.34
C VAL A 21 -9.38 -9.03 1.94
N GLY A 22 -8.15 -9.54 1.83
CA GLY A 22 -7.55 -9.91 0.54
C GLY A 22 -6.31 -9.12 0.12
N ARG A 23 -5.70 -8.34 1.04
CA ARG A 23 -4.44 -7.63 0.80
C ARG A 23 -3.33 -8.57 0.31
N LYS A 24 -2.61 -8.14 -0.72
CA LYS A 24 -1.33 -8.76 -1.10
C LYS A 24 -0.22 -8.03 -0.38
N ARG A 25 0.19 -8.56 0.78
CA ARG A 25 1.33 -8.08 1.55
C ARG A 25 2.43 -9.15 1.49
N PRO A 26 3.38 -9.07 0.53
CA PRO A 26 4.51 -10.00 0.47
C PRO A 26 5.28 -9.95 1.78
N SER A 27 5.78 -11.06 2.32
CA SER A 27 6.48 -11.05 3.62
C SER A 27 7.81 -10.29 3.60
N TRP A 28 8.46 -10.19 2.43
CA TRP A 28 9.68 -9.43 2.18
C TRP A 28 9.58 -8.64 0.87
N ALA A 29 10.39 -7.60 0.74
CA ALA A 29 10.52 -6.86 -0.51
C ALA A 29 11.23 -7.72 -1.58
N PRO A 30 10.94 -7.54 -2.89
CA PRO A 30 11.58 -8.34 -3.93
C PRO A 30 13.11 -8.34 -3.83
N VAL A 31 13.70 -9.53 -3.91
CA VAL A 31 15.16 -9.73 -3.77
C VAL A 31 15.73 -10.18 -5.11
N LYS A 32 16.61 -9.37 -5.70
CA LYS A 32 17.32 -9.69 -6.94
C LYS A 32 18.76 -10.07 -6.64
N ARG A 33 19.20 -11.23 -7.13
CA ARG A 33 20.57 -11.74 -6.96
C ARG A 33 21.36 -11.47 -8.23
N LYS A 34 22.44 -10.69 -8.13
CA LYS A 34 23.38 -10.51 -9.24
C LYS A 34 24.37 -11.66 -9.24
N LEU A 35 24.38 -12.40 -10.35
CA LEU A 35 25.17 -13.59 -10.54
C LEU A 35 26.01 -13.46 -11.82
N VAL A 36 27.26 -13.91 -11.78
CA VAL A 36 28.14 -13.99 -12.95
C VAL A 36 28.32 -15.44 -13.35
N ARG A 37 28.13 -15.74 -14.64
CA ARG A 37 28.40 -17.06 -15.21
C ARG A 37 29.70 -17.01 -15.99
N VAL A 38 30.61 -17.93 -15.70
CA VAL A 38 31.89 -18.05 -16.40
C VAL A 38 31.74 -19.13 -17.47
N PRO A 39 32.15 -18.89 -18.73
CA PRO A 39 32.10 -19.91 -19.78
C PRO A 39 32.77 -21.22 -19.34
N HIS A 40 32.17 -22.34 -19.71
CA HIS A 40 32.65 -23.69 -19.39
C HIS A 40 32.75 -24.03 -17.88
N ARG A 41 32.20 -23.20 -16.98
CA ARG A 41 32.10 -23.49 -15.55
C ARG A 41 30.64 -23.69 -15.14
N ALA A 42 30.32 -24.83 -14.56
CA ALA A 42 28.98 -25.09 -14.03
C ALA A 42 28.64 -24.13 -12.88
N GLY A 43 27.39 -23.67 -12.85
CA GLY A 43 26.87 -22.78 -11.81
C GLY A 43 27.03 -21.28 -12.12
N ALA A 44 27.06 -20.47 -11.07
CA ALA A 44 27.27 -19.03 -11.13
C ALA A 44 27.95 -18.53 -9.85
N LEU A 45 28.71 -17.45 -9.96
CA LEU A 45 29.32 -16.75 -8.83
C LEU A 45 28.37 -15.66 -8.35
N PHE A 46 28.10 -15.64 -7.05
CA PHE A 46 27.31 -14.58 -6.42
C PHE A 46 28.14 -13.31 -6.31
N LEU A 47 27.59 -12.19 -6.77
CA LEU A 47 28.21 -10.87 -6.61
C LEU A 47 27.61 -10.17 -5.40
N HIS A 48 26.32 -9.82 -5.49
CA HIS A 48 25.60 -9.10 -4.46
C HIS A 48 24.09 -9.27 -4.62
N THR A 49 23.37 -8.74 -3.62
CA THR A 49 21.91 -8.75 -3.56
C THR A 49 21.40 -7.32 -3.66
N GLU A 50 20.39 -7.10 -4.48
CA GLU A 50 19.62 -5.87 -4.57
C GLU A 50 18.22 -6.13 -3.97
N THR A 51 17.74 -5.20 -3.15
CA THR A 51 16.39 -5.25 -2.56
C THR A 51 15.59 -4.09 -3.13
N GLU A 52 14.42 -4.38 -3.67
CA GLU A 52 13.54 -3.38 -4.27
C GLU A 52 12.53 -2.85 -3.26
N GLU A 53 11.66 -1.95 -3.69
CA GLU A 53 10.53 -1.48 -2.89
C GLU A 53 9.51 -2.60 -2.63
N ARG A 54 8.95 -2.59 -1.43
CA ARG A 54 7.88 -3.51 -1.06
C ARG A 54 6.54 -2.87 -1.40
N ARG A 55 5.96 -3.26 -2.53
CA ARG A 55 4.58 -2.89 -2.88
C ARG A 55 3.57 -3.63 -1.99
N ILE A 56 2.64 -2.87 -1.41
CA ILE A 56 1.55 -3.41 -0.59
C ILE A 56 0.24 -2.95 -1.23
N ASP A 57 -0.48 -3.89 -1.85
CA ASP A 57 -1.79 -3.57 -2.44
C ASP A 57 -2.87 -3.65 -1.35
N VAL A 58 -3.47 -2.50 -1.05
CA VAL A 58 -4.49 -2.36 0.00
C VAL A 58 -5.86 -2.13 -0.64
N PRO A 59 -6.75 -3.12 -0.65
CA PRO A 59 -8.12 -2.92 -1.11
C PRO A 59 -8.91 -2.12 -0.07
N LEU A 60 -9.56 -1.04 -0.51
CA LEU A 60 -10.30 -0.10 0.35
C LEU A 60 -11.79 -0.06 -0.01
N VAL A 61 -12.61 0.18 0.99
CA VAL A 61 -14.00 0.65 0.85
C VAL A 61 -14.09 2.03 1.48
N ILE A 62 -14.68 2.95 0.73
CA ILE A 62 -14.98 4.30 1.18
C ILE A 62 -16.47 4.39 1.50
N LYS A 63 -16.79 4.88 2.68
CA LYS A 63 -18.16 5.19 3.09
C LYS A 63 -18.45 6.64 2.76
N ALA A 64 -18.97 6.90 1.57
CA ALA A 64 -19.50 8.22 1.22
C ALA A 64 -20.98 8.33 1.65
N ALA A 65 -21.43 9.55 1.93
CA ALA A 65 -22.85 9.85 2.07
C ALA A 65 -23.58 9.69 0.73
N LYS A 66 -24.91 9.82 0.75
CA LYS A 66 -25.82 9.33 -0.30
C LYS A 66 -25.69 10.02 -1.68
N ASP A 67 -24.92 11.09 -1.83
CA ASP A 67 -24.87 11.94 -3.01
C ASP A 67 -23.50 11.98 -3.72
N MET A 68 -23.54 12.10 -5.05
CA MET A 68 -22.33 12.11 -5.89
C MET A 68 -21.38 13.28 -5.59
N ALA A 69 -21.91 14.40 -5.10
CA ALA A 69 -21.10 15.56 -4.71
C ALA A 69 -20.24 15.26 -3.47
N ASP A 70 -20.73 14.45 -2.55
CA ASP A 70 -19.97 14.01 -1.38
C ASP A 70 -18.86 13.03 -1.78
N LEU A 71 -19.15 12.13 -2.72
CA LEU A 71 -18.16 11.20 -3.24
C LEU A 71 -16.96 11.92 -3.88
N GLN A 72 -17.18 12.99 -4.65
CA GLN A 72 -16.08 13.77 -5.23
C GLN A 72 -15.21 14.44 -4.16
N LYS A 73 -15.83 15.04 -3.13
CA LYS A 73 -15.09 15.64 -2.01
C LYS A 73 -14.26 14.60 -1.25
N VAL A 74 -14.78 13.39 -1.09
CA VAL A 74 -14.03 12.30 -0.45
C VAL A 74 -12.86 11.85 -1.33
N LYS A 75 -13.01 11.83 -2.66
CA LYS A 75 -11.89 11.56 -3.57
C LYS A 75 -10.77 12.61 -3.42
N GLU A 76 -11.14 13.89 -3.40
CA GLU A 76 -10.20 15.01 -3.20
C GLU A 76 -9.49 14.92 -1.84
N ASP A 77 -10.24 14.74 -0.75
CA ASP A 77 -9.68 14.61 0.61
C ASP A 77 -8.76 13.38 0.76
N LEU A 78 -9.06 12.28 0.08
CA LEU A 78 -8.21 11.09 0.07
C LEU A 78 -6.93 11.31 -0.72
N ALA A 79 -7.00 12.00 -1.86
CA ALA A 79 -5.83 12.36 -2.64
C ALA A 79 -4.90 13.30 -1.85
N ASP A 80 -5.46 14.34 -1.24
CA ASP A 80 -4.72 15.30 -0.41
C ASP A 80 -4.07 14.64 0.81
N TRP A 81 -4.72 13.63 1.38
CA TRP A 81 -4.20 12.91 2.54
C TRP A 81 -3.11 11.88 2.19
N LEU A 82 -3.30 11.08 1.13
CA LEU A 82 -2.37 9.99 0.79
C LEU A 82 -1.18 10.45 -0.04
N TYR A 83 -1.33 11.52 -0.82
CA TYR A 83 -0.24 12.07 -1.60
C TYR A 83 0.73 12.83 -0.69
N THR A 84 1.99 12.40 -0.70
CA THR A 84 3.08 13.01 0.06
C THR A 84 4.34 13.04 -0.79
N GLU A 85 5.12 14.13 -0.70
CA GLU A 85 6.38 14.25 -1.44
C GLU A 85 7.51 13.39 -0.84
N GLN A 86 7.41 13.09 0.45
CA GLN A 86 8.39 12.31 1.20
C GLN A 86 7.70 11.12 1.88
N PRO A 87 8.40 9.98 2.06
CA PRO A 87 7.81 8.83 2.72
C PRO A 87 7.21 9.18 4.09
N ALA A 88 5.97 8.78 4.31
CA ALA A 88 5.26 9.02 5.55
C ALA A 88 4.96 7.71 6.29
N GLU A 89 4.72 7.83 7.59
CA GLU A 89 4.42 6.69 8.46
C GLU A 89 3.08 6.06 8.07
N LEU A 90 3.08 4.74 7.86
CA LEU A 90 1.91 3.92 7.63
C LEU A 90 1.84 2.81 8.68
N ILE A 91 0.74 2.75 9.42
CA ILE A 91 0.50 1.77 10.49
C ILE A 91 -0.85 1.11 10.23
N PHE A 92 -0.90 -0.21 10.25
CA PHE A 92 -2.14 -0.98 10.07
C PHE A 92 -2.71 -1.43 11.41
N ASP A 93 -4.04 -1.44 11.54
CA ASP A 93 -4.71 -1.79 12.81
C ASP A 93 -4.41 -3.22 13.30
N ASP A 94 -4.11 -4.13 12.37
CA ASP A 94 -3.79 -5.52 12.67
C ASP A 94 -2.29 -5.75 12.96
N GLU A 95 -1.46 -4.72 12.82
CA GLU A 95 0.00 -4.80 12.95
C GLU A 95 0.54 -3.50 13.57
N LEU A 96 0.02 -3.18 14.76
CA LEU A 96 0.34 -1.94 15.48
C LEU A 96 1.79 -1.88 15.98
N ASP A 97 2.50 -3.00 16.01
CA ASP A 97 3.91 -3.11 16.38
C ASP A 97 4.86 -2.78 15.22
N ARG A 98 4.33 -2.43 14.03
CA ARG A 98 5.14 -2.04 12.87
C ARG A 98 4.71 -0.71 12.27
N THR A 99 5.72 0.05 11.87
CA THR A 99 5.58 1.27 11.08
C THR A 99 6.29 1.10 9.75
N TYR A 100 5.58 1.32 8.67
CA TYR A 100 6.14 1.41 7.33
C TYR A 100 6.43 2.87 6.99
N LEU A 101 7.51 3.12 6.25
CA LEU A 101 7.69 4.39 5.54
C LEU A 101 7.20 4.17 4.11
N ALA A 102 6.09 4.82 3.76
CA ALA A 102 5.37 4.54 2.53
C ALA A 102 5.12 5.82 1.73
N LEU A 103 5.09 5.65 0.41
CA LEU A 103 4.61 6.61 -0.57
C LEU A 103 3.47 5.95 -1.33
N ILE A 104 2.47 6.75 -1.74
CA ILE A 104 1.50 6.26 -2.71
C ILE A 104 2.18 6.14 -4.07
N ASP A 105 1.96 5.03 -4.76
CA ASP A 105 2.52 4.76 -6.09
C ASP A 105 1.40 4.42 -7.08
N GLY A 106 1.53 4.94 -8.31
CA GLY A 106 0.54 4.79 -9.37
C GLY A 106 -0.65 5.74 -9.26
N SER A 107 -1.71 5.42 -10.00
CA SER A 107 -2.98 6.14 -9.96
C SER A 107 -3.97 5.40 -9.08
N VAL A 108 -4.76 6.14 -8.31
CA VAL A 108 -5.91 5.56 -7.61
C VAL A 108 -7.10 5.64 -8.55
N ASP A 109 -7.55 4.48 -9.05
CA ASP A 109 -8.81 4.39 -9.77
C ASP A 109 -9.97 4.36 -8.76
N LEU A 110 -10.52 5.53 -8.49
CA LEU A 110 -11.62 5.73 -7.55
C LEU A 110 -12.99 5.58 -8.24
N ASP A 111 -13.05 5.16 -9.51
CA ASP A 111 -14.33 4.91 -10.20
C ASP A 111 -14.96 3.57 -9.78
N GLU A 112 -14.18 2.68 -9.18
CA GLU A 112 -14.65 1.41 -8.60
C GLU A 112 -15.18 1.54 -7.16
N LEU A 113 -15.34 2.76 -6.64
CA LEU A 113 -15.96 3.02 -5.32
C LEU A 113 -17.46 2.70 -5.37
N VAL A 114 -17.80 1.42 -5.26
CA VAL A 114 -19.18 0.96 -5.25
C VAL A 114 -19.81 1.30 -3.90
N ASN A 115 -20.75 2.24 -3.93
CA ASN A 115 -21.69 2.48 -2.85
C ASN A 115 -22.52 1.19 -2.64
N ARG A 116 -22.31 0.46 -1.54
CA ARG A 116 -23.16 -0.67 -1.13
C ARG A 116 -23.77 -0.43 0.23
#